data_AF-A0A0N0MFX6-F1
#
_entry.id   AF-A0A0N0MFX6-F1
#
_cell.length_a   1.000
_cell.length_b   1.000
_cell.length_c   1.000
_cell.angle_alpha   90.00
_cell.angle_beta   90.00
_cell.angle_gamma   90.00
#
_symmetry.space_group_name_H-M   'P 1'
#
loop_
_entity.id
_entity.type
_entity.pdbx_description
1 polymer ?
#
loop_
_entity_poly.entity_id
_entity_poly.type
_entity_poly.pdbx_seq_one_letter_code
_entity_poly.pdbx_strand_id
1 'polypeptide(L)'
;MTRSSVPETPDMDTMRRELVALRAERDDAVQARATLEADLARATEQATAARTRASRAVIRAEARAMAARMGAVEPADVVRLVDLSAVTLSEDGAPQGLDTIMQAARESRAYLFTTPQPASGAATGTTASGPAPRAGDPAPFDARTAGARDVKAAASAAGLRWPVAT
;
A
#
# COMPACT_ATOMS: atom_id res chain seq x y z
N MET A 1 -9.11 29.84 -87.22
CA MET A 1 -7.65 29.94 -87.07
C MET A 1 -7.33 30.13 -85.59
N THR A 2 -6.98 29.05 -84.91
CA THR A 2 -6.65 28.98 -83.48
C THR A 2 -5.22 29.51 -83.27
N ARG A 3 -5.06 30.68 -82.62
CA ARG A 3 -3.74 31.17 -82.22
C ARG A 3 -3.23 30.32 -81.07
N SER A 4 -2.22 29.51 -81.36
CA SER A 4 -1.44 28.77 -80.36
C SER A 4 -0.77 29.78 -79.43
N SER A 5 -1.22 29.88 -78.18
CA SER A 5 -0.53 30.67 -77.15
C SER A 5 0.73 29.91 -76.75
N VAL A 6 1.88 30.39 -77.19
CA VAL A 6 3.18 29.95 -76.66
C VAL A 6 3.18 30.29 -75.15
N PRO A 7 3.53 29.36 -74.25
CA PRO A 7 3.67 29.68 -72.84
C PRO A 7 4.79 30.72 -72.69
N GLU A 8 4.47 31.86 -72.10
CA GLU A 8 5.40 32.93 -71.82
C GLU A 8 6.48 32.38 -70.87
N THR A 9 7.71 32.20 -71.38
CA THR A 9 8.83 31.75 -70.56
C THR A 9 9.14 32.81 -69.51
N PRO A 10 9.14 32.48 -68.21
CA PRO A 10 9.37 33.45 -67.16
C PRO A 10 10.75 34.10 -67.32
N ASP A 11 10.81 35.42 -67.15
CA ASP A 11 12.05 36.18 -67.18
C ASP A 11 13.04 35.68 -66.11
N MET A 12 14.34 35.72 -66.41
CA MET A 12 15.41 35.12 -65.59
C MET A 12 15.46 35.69 -64.17
N ASP A 13 15.11 36.97 -64.00
CA ASP A 13 15.07 37.62 -62.70
C ASP A 13 13.85 37.21 -61.86
N THR A 14 12.78 36.75 -62.49
CA THR A 14 11.63 36.14 -61.81
C THR A 14 11.98 34.72 -61.34
N MET A 15 12.59 33.90 -62.20
CA MET A 15 13.08 32.56 -61.82
C MET A 15 14.08 32.62 -60.66
N ARG A 16 15.00 33.60 -60.65
CA ARG A 16 15.95 33.78 -59.54
C ARG A 16 15.24 34.06 -58.21
N ARG A 17 14.22 34.93 -58.22
CA ARG A 17 13.45 35.26 -57.01
C ARG A 17 12.65 34.07 -56.50
N GLU A 18 12.02 33.31 -57.41
CA GLU A 18 11.30 32.09 -57.07
C GLU A 18 12.22 31.01 -56.47
N LEU A 19 13.41 30.81 -57.04
CA LEU A 19 14.39 29.87 -56.48
C LEU A 19 14.89 30.28 -55.10
N VAL A 20 15.02 31.58 -54.83
CA VAL A 20 15.39 32.08 -53.49
C VAL A 20 14.24 31.86 -52.50
N ALA A 21 13.00 32.15 -52.90
CA ALA A 21 11.83 31.92 -52.05
C ALA A 21 11.65 30.43 -51.74
N LEU A 22 11.79 29.55 -52.74
CA LEU A 22 11.69 28.11 -52.55
C LEU A 22 12.81 27.55 -51.67
N ARG A 23 14.04 28.11 -51.76
CA ARG A 23 15.14 27.76 -50.85
C ARG A 23 14.82 28.17 -49.42
N ALA A 24 14.31 29.39 -49.21
CA ALA A 24 13.93 29.87 -47.89
C ALA A 24 12.82 29.02 -47.27
N GLU A 25 11.76 28.69 -48.03
CA GLU A 25 10.69 27.80 -47.57
C GLU A 25 11.21 26.40 -47.24
N ARG A 26 12.14 25.87 -48.04
CA ARG A 26 12.81 24.59 -47.77
C ARG A 26 13.72 24.66 -46.55
N ASP A 27 14.40 25.79 -46.31
CA ASP A 27 15.20 26.01 -45.11
C ASP A 27 14.29 26.03 -43.87
N ASP A 28 13.17 26.78 -43.90
CA ASP A 28 12.19 26.85 -42.82
C ASP A 28 11.54 25.49 -42.54
N ALA A 29 11.15 24.75 -43.58
CA ALA A 29 10.60 23.41 -43.43
C ALA A 29 11.62 22.42 -42.80
N VAL A 30 12.90 22.54 -43.17
CA VAL A 30 13.97 21.73 -42.56
C VAL A 30 14.18 22.11 -41.10
N GLN A 31 14.15 23.40 -40.76
CA GLN A 31 14.27 23.84 -39.36
C GLN A 31 13.08 23.38 -38.52
N ALA A 32 11.84 23.56 -39.02
CA ALA A 32 10.63 23.10 -38.33
C ALA A 32 10.64 21.58 -38.11
N ARG A 33 11.10 20.81 -39.09
CA ARG A 33 11.26 19.36 -38.94
C ARG A 33 12.32 19.02 -37.90
N ALA A 34 13.47 19.69 -37.92
CA ALA A 34 14.53 19.46 -36.93
C ALA A 34 14.06 19.77 -35.50
N THR A 35 13.27 20.84 -35.31
CA THR A 35 12.70 21.16 -34.00
C THR A 35 11.69 20.11 -33.54
N LEU A 36 10.83 19.62 -34.44
CA LEU A 36 9.86 18.56 -34.13
C LEU A 36 10.56 17.25 -33.76
N GLU A 37 11.60 16.87 -34.49
CA GLU A 37 12.39 15.66 -34.19
C GLU A 37 13.08 15.79 -32.82
N ALA A 38 13.64 16.96 -32.51
CA ALA A 38 14.25 17.22 -31.21
C ALA A 38 13.22 17.21 -30.07
N ASP A 39 12.03 17.76 -30.27
CA ASP A 39 10.95 17.74 -29.28
C ASP A 39 10.42 16.32 -29.04
N LEU A 40 10.28 15.52 -30.11
CA LEU A 40 9.87 14.12 -30.01
C LEU A 40 10.91 13.31 -29.22
N ALA A 41 12.21 13.48 -29.54
CA ALA A 41 13.29 12.83 -28.79
C ALA A 41 13.25 13.21 -27.29
N ARG A 42 13.05 14.49 -26.97
CA ARG A 42 12.93 14.95 -25.58
C ARG A 42 11.69 14.37 -24.88
N ALA A 43 10.55 14.34 -25.57
CA ALA A 43 9.31 13.82 -25.01
C ALA A 43 9.39 12.31 -24.74
N THR A 44 10.02 11.55 -25.64
CA THR A 44 10.23 10.11 -25.48
C THR A 44 11.19 9.80 -24.34
N GLU A 45 12.28 10.55 -24.20
CA GLU A 45 13.19 10.44 -23.05
C GLU A 45 12.47 10.76 -21.73
N GLN A 46 11.70 11.84 -21.68
CA GLN A 46 10.92 12.20 -20.50
C GLN A 46 9.88 11.13 -20.14
N ALA A 47 9.17 10.59 -21.14
CA ALA A 47 8.18 9.55 -20.95
C ALA A 47 8.82 8.24 -20.45
N THR A 48 9.95 7.82 -21.02
CA THR A 48 10.67 6.62 -20.55
C THR A 48 11.20 6.81 -19.13
N ALA A 49 11.82 7.95 -18.82
CA ALA A 49 12.29 8.26 -17.48
C ALA A 49 11.14 8.31 -16.46
N ALA A 50 10.00 8.92 -16.81
CA ALA A 50 8.81 8.95 -15.97
C ALA A 50 8.27 7.55 -15.72
N ARG A 51 8.17 6.72 -16.76
CA ARG A 51 7.73 5.32 -16.67
C ARG A 51 8.65 4.52 -15.75
N THR A 52 9.97 4.60 -15.93
CA THR A 52 10.94 3.92 -15.07
C THR A 52 10.83 4.36 -13.61
N ARG A 53 10.67 5.66 -13.34
CA ARG A 53 10.47 6.16 -11.96
C ARG A 53 9.17 5.64 -11.34
N ALA A 54 8.08 5.65 -12.10
CA ALA A 54 6.78 5.14 -11.67
C ALA A 54 6.84 3.64 -11.37
N SER A 55 7.37 2.82 -12.29
CA SER A 55 7.52 1.37 -12.07
C SER A 55 8.36 1.07 -10.83
N ARG A 56 9.49 1.77 -10.62
CA ARG A 56 10.30 1.62 -9.41
C ARG A 56 9.55 2.05 -8.14
N ALA A 57 8.68 3.06 -8.21
CA ALA A 57 7.88 3.48 -7.07
C ALA A 57 6.83 2.42 -6.70
N VAL A 58 6.14 1.84 -7.69
CA VAL A 58 5.17 0.76 -7.49
C VAL A 58 5.85 -0.47 -6.89
N ILE A 59 6.98 -0.91 -7.47
CA ILE A 59 7.75 -2.07 -6.94
C ILE A 59 8.12 -1.85 -5.48
N ARG A 60 8.63 -0.66 -5.12
CA ARG A 60 8.98 -0.35 -3.74
C ARG A 60 7.76 -0.31 -2.81
N ALA A 61 6.63 0.20 -3.28
CA ALA A 61 5.40 0.25 -2.48
C ALA A 61 4.89 -1.16 -2.19
N GLU A 62 4.84 -2.02 -3.20
CA GLU A 62 4.43 -3.42 -3.04
C GLU A 62 5.43 -4.23 -2.22
N ALA A 63 6.71 -3.99 -2.39
CA ALA A 63 7.76 -4.57 -1.55
C ALA A 63 7.53 -4.20 -0.07
N ARG A 64 7.26 -2.93 0.25
CA ARG A 64 6.95 -2.54 1.63
C ARG A 64 5.68 -3.20 2.15
N ALA A 65 4.63 -3.26 1.33
CA ALA A 65 3.38 -3.90 1.70
C ALA A 65 3.57 -5.41 1.98
N MET A 66 4.35 -6.10 1.14
CA MET A 66 4.68 -7.50 1.32
C MET A 66 5.54 -7.73 2.57
N ALA A 67 6.57 -6.91 2.78
CA ALA A 67 7.40 -6.99 3.98
C ALA A 67 6.57 -6.81 5.26
N ALA A 68 5.64 -5.84 5.27
CA ALA A 68 4.71 -5.65 6.38
C ALA A 68 3.83 -6.89 6.61
N ARG A 69 3.27 -7.48 5.54
CA ARG A 69 2.49 -8.73 5.61
C ARG A 69 3.31 -9.91 6.15
N MET A 70 4.61 -9.94 5.87
CA MET A 70 5.54 -10.96 6.37
C MET A 70 6.03 -10.71 7.80
N GLY A 71 5.55 -9.64 8.44
CA GLY A 71 5.94 -9.28 9.81
C GLY A 71 7.29 -8.58 9.89
N ALA A 72 7.70 -7.82 8.88
CA ALA A 72 8.89 -6.98 8.98
C ALA A 72 8.77 -6.01 10.16
N VAL A 73 9.84 -5.89 10.95
CA VAL A 73 9.93 -4.94 12.07
C VAL A 73 9.88 -3.50 11.53
N GLU A 74 10.66 -3.24 10.48
CA GLU A 74 10.63 -1.99 9.72
C GLU A 74 10.59 -2.30 8.22
N PRO A 75 9.42 -2.23 7.57
CA PRO A 75 9.27 -2.54 6.14
C PRO A 75 10.14 -1.66 5.22
N ALA A 76 10.43 -0.42 5.62
CA ALA A 76 11.29 0.46 4.84
C ALA A 76 12.74 -0.05 4.79
N ASP A 77 13.25 -0.63 5.87
CA ASP A 77 14.61 -1.15 5.96
C ASP A 77 14.77 -2.43 5.14
N VAL A 78 13.78 -3.32 5.16
CA VAL A 78 13.75 -4.49 4.26
C VAL A 78 13.91 -4.05 2.81
N VAL A 79 13.11 -3.07 2.37
CA VAL A 79 13.16 -2.58 0.98
C VAL A 79 14.47 -1.87 0.62
N ARG A 80 15.16 -1.26 1.59
CA ARG A 80 16.49 -0.65 1.36
C ARG A 80 17.60 -1.69 1.23
N LEU A 81 17.40 -2.86 1.83
CA LEU A 81 18.41 -3.89 2.01
C LEU A 81 18.32 -5.02 0.99
N VAL A 82 17.15 -5.18 0.37
CA VAL A 82 16.84 -6.17 -0.65
C VAL A 82 17.15 -5.66 -2.05
N ASP A 83 17.72 -6.52 -2.90
CA ASP A 83 17.92 -6.21 -4.32
C ASP A 83 16.60 -6.40 -5.09
N LEU A 84 16.03 -5.30 -5.56
CA LEU A 84 14.78 -5.26 -6.34
C LEU A 84 15.04 -5.09 -7.83
N SER A 85 16.30 -5.12 -8.30
CA SER A 85 16.66 -4.88 -9.70
C SER A 85 16.12 -5.93 -10.66
N ALA A 86 15.93 -7.17 -10.18
CA ALA A 86 15.35 -8.27 -10.94
C ALA A 86 13.80 -8.25 -11.00
N VAL A 87 13.14 -7.38 -10.22
CA VAL A 87 11.67 -7.30 -10.18
C VAL A 87 11.17 -6.43 -11.34
N THR A 88 10.22 -6.97 -12.11
CA THR A 88 9.56 -6.26 -13.20
C THR A 88 8.08 -6.10 -12.92
N LEU A 89 7.45 -5.07 -13.48
CA LEU A 89 5.99 -4.94 -13.47
C LEU A 89 5.39 -5.75 -14.62
N SER A 90 4.33 -6.52 -14.34
CA SER A 90 3.46 -7.10 -15.36
C SER A 90 2.58 -6.02 -16.02
N GLU A 91 1.86 -6.41 -17.07
CA GLU A 91 0.88 -5.54 -17.74
C GLU A 91 -0.23 -5.07 -16.79
N ASP A 92 -0.62 -5.90 -15.83
CA ASP A 92 -1.61 -5.58 -14.79
C ASP A 92 -1.07 -4.67 -13.67
N GLY A 93 0.22 -4.33 -13.72
CA GLY A 93 0.90 -3.51 -12.71
C GLY A 93 1.40 -4.28 -11.48
N ALA A 94 1.32 -5.61 -11.50
CA ALA A 94 1.80 -6.46 -10.40
C ALA A 94 3.31 -6.74 -10.52
N PRO A 95 4.09 -6.66 -9.44
CA PRO A 95 5.52 -6.99 -9.46
C PRO A 95 5.76 -8.50 -9.54
N GLN A 96 6.50 -8.96 -10.55
CA GLN A 96 6.87 -10.37 -10.73
C GLN A 96 8.18 -10.71 -10.02
N GLY A 97 8.24 -11.87 -9.35
CA GLY A 97 9.43 -12.36 -8.66
C GLY A 97 9.70 -11.72 -7.28
N LEU A 98 8.82 -10.82 -6.83
CA LEU A 98 8.94 -10.15 -5.55
C LEU A 98 8.82 -11.13 -4.37
N ASP A 99 7.92 -12.11 -4.43
CA ASP A 99 7.74 -13.11 -3.39
C ASP A 99 9.01 -13.92 -3.13
N THR A 100 9.65 -14.40 -4.20
CA THR A 100 10.89 -15.18 -4.11
C THR A 100 12.01 -14.37 -3.46
N ILE A 101 12.16 -13.11 -3.86
CA ILE A 101 13.17 -12.21 -3.33
C ILE A 101 12.90 -11.92 -1.85
N MET A 102 11.65 -11.68 -1.47
CA MET A 102 11.29 -11.41 -0.07
C MET A 102 11.45 -12.64 0.83
N GLN A 103 11.14 -13.83 0.32
CA GLN A 103 11.38 -15.08 1.02
C GLN A 103 12.89 -15.31 1.26
N ALA A 104 13.72 -15.10 0.23
CA ALA A 104 15.17 -15.15 0.37
C ALA A 104 15.71 -14.08 1.34
N ALA A 105 15.10 -12.90 1.38
CA ALA A 105 15.43 -11.85 2.33
C ALA A 105 15.09 -12.27 3.77
N ARG A 106 13.97 -12.96 3.98
CA ARG A 106 13.57 -13.50 5.28
C ARG A 106 14.55 -14.55 5.80
N GLU A 107 15.03 -15.42 4.91
CA GLU A 107 15.98 -16.47 5.26
C GLU A 107 17.37 -15.90 5.55
N SER A 108 17.86 -14.99 4.71
CA SER A 108 19.19 -14.39 4.87
C SER A 108 19.28 -13.31 5.95
N ARG A 109 18.17 -12.63 6.24
CA ARG A 109 18.09 -11.48 7.15
C ARG A 109 16.90 -11.59 8.10
N ALA A 110 16.79 -12.73 8.76
CA ALA A 110 15.70 -13.02 9.69
C ALA A 110 15.50 -11.94 10.78
N TYR A 111 16.58 -11.23 11.17
CA TYR A 111 16.53 -10.13 12.14
C TYR A 111 15.65 -8.94 11.71
N LEU A 112 15.34 -8.81 10.42
CA LEU A 112 14.44 -7.76 9.91
C LEU A 112 12.96 -8.12 10.09
N PHE A 113 12.66 -9.36 10.45
CA PHE A 113 11.31 -9.88 10.58
C PHE A 113 11.04 -10.29 12.02
N THR A 114 9.86 -9.93 12.54
CA THR A 114 9.42 -10.44 13.83
C THR A 114 9.26 -11.94 13.74
N THR A 115 9.67 -12.64 14.80
CA THR A 115 9.27 -14.02 14.99
C THR A 115 7.74 -14.05 15.10
N PRO A 116 7.03 -14.95 14.41
CA PRO A 116 5.60 -15.10 14.57
C PRO A 116 5.30 -15.44 16.03
N GLN A 117 4.83 -14.46 16.80
CA GLN A 117 4.35 -14.73 18.14
C GLN A 117 3.04 -15.51 18.00
N PRO A 118 2.85 -16.65 18.68
CA PRO A 118 1.56 -17.32 18.67
C PRO A 118 0.50 -16.33 19.15
N ALA A 119 -0.59 -16.22 18.38
CA ALA A 119 -1.71 -15.36 18.73
C ALA A 119 -2.18 -15.68 20.16
N SER A 120 -2.40 -14.65 20.98
CA SER A 120 -2.85 -14.87 22.35
C SER A 120 -4.20 -15.57 22.34
N GLY A 121 -4.50 -16.35 23.39
CA GLY A 121 -5.81 -17.00 23.55
C GLY A 121 -6.99 -16.02 23.48
N ALA A 122 -6.74 -14.73 23.78
CA ALA A 122 -7.72 -13.65 23.65
C ALA A 122 -8.00 -13.29 22.19
N ALA A 123 -6.99 -13.29 21.33
CA ALA A 123 -7.13 -13.04 19.90
C ALA A 123 -7.75 -14.23 19.14
N THR A 124 -7.50 -15.47 19.59
CA THR A 124 -8.04 -16.70 18.98
C THR A 124 -9.42 -17.10 19.52
N GLY A 125 -9.97 -16.36 20.49
CA GLY A 125 -11.24 -16.73 21.13
C GLY A 125 -11.19 -18.02 21.95
N THR A 126 -9.99 -18.51 22.26
CA THR A 126 -9.75 -19.73 23.04
C THR A 126 -9.47 -19.43 24.51
N THR A 127 -9.86 -18.24 24.98
CA THR A 127 -9.79 -17.88 26.40
C THR A 127 -10.78 -18.73 27.17
N ALA A 128 -10.31 -19.89 27.64
CA ALA A 128 -10.99 -20.64 28.67
C ALA A 128 -10.81 -19.88 29.99
N SER A 129 -11.83 -19.09 30.38
CA SER A 129 -11.99 -18.78 31.80
C SER A 129 -12.24 -20.10 32.51
N GLY A 130 -11.46 -20.39 33.55
CA GLY A 130 -11.77 -21.53 34.43
C GLY A 130 -13.22 -21.43 34.93
N PRO A 131 -13.83 -22.56 35.35
CA PRO A 131 -15.17 -22.54 35.93
C PRO A 131 -15.21 -21.52 37.07
N ALA A 132 -16.29 -20.74 37.14
CA ALA A 132 -16.49 -19.77 38.21
C ALA A 132 -16.23 -20.47 39.56
N PRO A 133 -15.50 -19.83 40.50
CA PRO A 133 -15.33 -20.37 41.84
C PRO A 133 -16.70 -20.74 42.38
N ARG A 134 -16.87 -21.99 42.84
CA ARG A 134 -18.12 -22.37 43.52
C ARG A 134 -18.29 -21.42 44.69
N ALA A 135 -19.48 -20.80 44.81
CA ALA A 135 -19.83 -20.09 46.02
C ALA A 135 -19.60 -21.05 47.19
N GLY A 136 -18.76 -20.64 48.15
CA GLY A 136 -18.56 -21.42 49.37
C GLY A 136 -19.90 -21.61 50.06
N ASP A 137 -20.11 -22.78 50.66
CA ASP A 137 -21.31 -23.01 51.47
C ASP A 137 -21.39 -21.91 52.54
N PRO A 138 -22.56 -21.27 52.73
CA PRO A 138 -22.71 -20.26 53.76
C PRO A 138 -22.37 -20.89 55.11
N ALA A 139 -21.53 -20.20 55.90
CA ALA A 139 -21.18 -20.65 57.23
C ALA A 139 -22.47 -20.88 58.06
N PRO A 140 -22.53 -21.94 58.89
CA PRO A 140 -23.68 -22.19 59.76
C PRO A 140 -23.97 -20.96 60.64
N PHE A 141 -25.22 -20.50 60.63
CA PHE A 141 -25.64 -19.38 61.46
C PHE A 141 -25.62 -19.79 62.94
N ASP A 142 -24.75 -19.16 63.74
CA ASP A 142 -24.68 -19.38 65.19
C ASP A 142 -25.42 -18.26 65.95
N ALA A 143 -26.58 -18.61 66.49
CA ALA A 143 -27.41 -17.69 67.26
C ALA A 143 -26.78 -17.25 68.60
N ARG A 144 -25.73 -17.93 69.09
CA ARG A 144 -25.04 -17.56 70.35
C ARG A 144 -24.04 -16.43 70.18
N THR A 145 -23.58 -16.22 68.96
CA THR A 145 -22.54 -15.22 68.63
C THR A 145 -23.08 -14.10 67.74
N ALA A 146 -24.22 -14.32 67.08
CA ALA A 146 -24.89 -13.32 66.26
C ALA A 146 -25.52 -12.18 67.09
N GLY A 147 -25.44 -10.96 66.58
CA GLY A 147 -26.10 -9.80 67.19
C GLY A 147 -27.62 -9.88 67.06
N ALA A 148 -28.37 -9.23 67.96
CA ALA A 148 -29.84 -9.30 68.00
C ALA A 148 -30.53 -8.95 66.66
N ARG A 149 -29.92 -8.07 65.85
CA ARG A 149 -30.41 -7.72 64.51
C ARG A 149 -30.31 -8.90 63.54
N ASP A 150 -29.21 -9.65 63.59
CA ASP A 150 -28.95 -10.78 62.71
C ASP A 150 -29.79 -11.99 63.11
N VAL A 151 -29.99 -12.21 64.42
CA VAL A 151 -30.91 -13.24 64.91
C VAL A 151 -32.36 -12.92 64.51
N LYS A 152 -32.78 -11.65 64.61
CA LYS A 152 -34.11 -11.23 64.13
C LYS A 152 -34.28 -11.45 62.63
N ALA A 153 -33.26 -11.13 61.84
CA ALA A 153 -33.28 -11.34 60.38
C ALA A 153 -33.35 -12.83 60.03
N ALA A 154 -32.54 -13.67 60.68
CA ALA A 154 -32.56 -15.12 60.50
C ALA A 154 -33.89 -15.74 60.93
N ALA A 155 -34.43 -15.32 62.07
CA ALA A 155 -35.75 -15.76 62.55
C ALA A 155 -36.86 -15.37 61.56
N SER A 156 -36.84 -14.14 61.04
CA SER A 156 -37.81 -13.67 60.05
C SER A 156 -37.71 -14.46 58.73
N ALA A 157 -36.48 -14.76 58.27
CA ALA A 157 -36.24 -15.60 57.10
C ALA A 157 -36.72 -17.05 57.31
N ALA A 158 -36.66 -17.56 58.54
CA ALA A 158 -37.17 -18.86 58.94
C ALA A 158 -38.68 -18.87 59.26
N GLY A 159 -39.39 -17.74 59.09
CA GLY A 159 -40.83 -17.62 59.38
C GLY A 159 -41.17 -17.61 60.88
N LEU A 160 -40.19 -17.45 61.75
CA LEU A 160 -40.35 -17.39 63.20
C LEU A 160 -40.60 -15.95 63.66
N ARG A 161 -41.63 -15.75 64.49
CA ARG A 161 -41.93 -14.43 65.07
C ARG A 161 -40.96 -14.12 66.22
N TRP A 162 -40.11 -13.12 66.02
CA TRP A 162 -39.18 -12.65 67.05
C TRP A 162 -39.95 -12.08 68.26
N PRO A 163 -39.58 -12.44 69.51
CA PRO A 163 -40.19 -11.86 70.70
C PRO A 163 -39.84 -10.37 70.77
N VAL A 164 -40.87 -9.53 70.66
CA VAL A 164 -40.78 -8.11 70.99
C VAL A 164 -40.93 -8.03 72.51
N ALA A 165 -39.85 -7.66 73.21
CA ALA A 165 -39.97 -7.28 74.61
C ALA A 165 -40.78 -5.97 74.68
N THR A 166 -41.95 -6.05 75.32
CA THR A 166 -42.70 -4.88 75.80
C THR A 166 -42.03 -4.27 77.01
#